data_AF-A0A935ECD2-F1
#
_entry.id   AF-A0A935ECD2-F1
#
_cell.length_a   1.000
_cell.length_b   1.000
_cell.length_c   1.000
_cell.angle_alpha   90.00
_cell.angle_beta   90.00
_cell.angle_gamma   90.00
#
_symmetry.space_group_name_H-M   'P 1'
#
loop_
_entity.id
_entity.type
_entity.pdbx_description
1 polymer ?
#
loop_
_entity_poly.entity_id
_entity_poly.type
_entity_poly.pdbx_seq_one_letter_code
_entity_poly.pdbx_strand_id
1 'polypeptide(L)'
;MRGRNLTRMALGMLLLTCCVRLAAGADATVTRTPAGNGNGAAARLPPPPPGMFVPPGRAITHVKGDVYRANNGGWYVGILDTPEGLLLVDTLSVPFATWLKDELAKKFPGKPVKYVS
;
A
#
# COMPACT_ATOMS: atom_id res chain seq x y z
N MET A 1 8.05 -11.86 66.27
CA MET A 1 8.75 -11.37 65.07
C MET A 1 8.00 -10.11 64.61
N ARG A 2 8.25 -8.91 65.17
CA ARG A 2 9.33 -7.92 64.94
C ARG A 2 9.50 -7.55 63.45
N GLY A 3 9.09 -6.32 63.11
CA GLY A 3 9.00 -5.79 61.76
C GLY A 3 10.27 -5.16 61.17
N ARG A 4 10.05 -4.22 60.23
CA ARG A 4 10.90 -3.16 59.61
C ARG A 4 10.55 -3.10 58.11
N ASN A 5 9.81 -2.13 57.60
CA ASN A 5 10.16 -0.73 57.33
C ASN A 5 11.55 -0.53 56.69
N LEU A 6 11.50 0.09 55.50
CA LEU A 6 12.43 1.08 54.95
C LEU A 6 13.88 0.64 54.65
N THR A 7 14.51 1.43 53.77
CA THR A 7 15.92 1.40 53.29
C THR A 7 16.16 0.37 52.19
N ARG A 8 16.36 0.74 50.91
CA ARG A 8 17.31 1.71 50.33
C ARG A 8 16.75 2.14 48.95
N MET A 9 16.25 3.36 48.74
CA MET A 9 17.02 4.58 48.46
C MET A 9 18.54 4.44 48.58
N ALA A 10 19.20 4.23 47.46
CA ALA A 10 20.46 4.89 47.12
C ALA A 10 20.80 4.59 45.65
N LEU A 11 21.26 5.62 44.94
CA LEU A 11 22.10 5.53 43.74
C LEU A 11 21.41 5.44 42.37
N GLY A 12 20.83 6.56 41.95
CA GLY A 12 20.56 6.89 40.55
C GLY A 12 20.44 8.40 40.32
N MET A 13 21.12 9.17 41.19
CA MET A 13 21.17 10.63 41.18
C MET A 13 22.34 11.04 40.28
N LEU A 14 22.07 11.39 39.03
CA LEU A 14 22.90 12.35 38.29
C LEU A 14 22.15 12.88 37.08
N LEU A 15 22.23 14.19 36.89
CA LEU A 15 21.85 14.95 35.70
C LEU A 15 20.39 15.38 35.58
N LEU A 16 19.89 16.03 36.64
CA LEU A 16 18.82 17.03 36.52
C LEU A 16 19.28 18.38 37.10
N THR A 17 20.28 19.02 36.49
CA THR A 17 20.58 20.44 36.75
C THR A 17 21.44 21.05 35.63
N CYS A 18 20.82 21.76 34.69
CA CYS A 18 21.40 22.95 34.02
C CYS A 18 20.30 23.52 33.11
N CYS A 19 19.39 24.33 33.65
CA CYS A 19 19.48 25.78 33.50
C CYS A 19 19.70 26.24 32.05
N VAL A 20 18.58 26.56 31.39
CA VAL A 20 18.37 27.76 30.55
C VAL A 20 19.65 28.42 30.04
N ARG A 21 19.91 28.30 28.74
CA ARG A 21 20.55 29.37 27.96
C ARG A 21 19.92 29.50 26.57
N LEU A 22 19.08 30.52 26.49
CA LEU A 22 18.72 31.27 25.31
C LEU A 22 19.96 32.02 24.79
N ALA A 23 20.32 31.87 23.51
CA ALA A 23 21.04 32.81 22.63
C ALA A 23 21.59 31.99 21.44
N ALA A 24 21.04 32.14 20.23
CA ALA A 24 21.38 33.17 19.25
C ALA A 24 22.43 32.68 18.22
N GLY A 25 22.06 32.75 16.95
CA GLY A 25 23.00 32.86 15.83
C GLY A 25 23.50 31.55 15.23
N ALA A 26 22.92 31.15 14.11
CA ALA A 26 23.67 30.73 12.93
C ALA A 26 22.69 30.71 11.74
N ASP A 27 22.61 31.84 11.07
CA ASP A 27 22.09 31.95 9.71
C ASP A 27 22.98 31.05 8.83
N ALA A 28 22.58 29.79 8.67
CA ALA A 28 23.24 28.89 7.74
C ALA A 28 22.76 29.29 6.34
N THR A 29 23.49 30.25 5.76
CA THR A 29 23.42 30.63 4.35
C THR A 29 23.46 29.36 3.50
N VAL A 30 22.28 28.90 3.08
CA VAL A 30 22.11 27.85 2.08
C VAL A 30 22.69 28.42 0.80
N THR A 31 23.96 28.10 0.57
CA THR A 31 24.65 28.46 -0.68
C THR A 31 24.11 27.47 -1.71
N ARG A 32 23.02 27.86 -2.38
CA ARG A 32 22.49 27.13 -3.53
C ARG A 32 23.58 27.15 -4.60
N THR A 33 24.26 26.02 -4.79
CA THR A 33 25.10 25.79 -5.96
C THR A 33 24.23 25.99 -7.21
N PRO A 34 24.63 26.81 -8.19
CA PRO A 34 23.86 26.97 -9.41
C PRO A 34 23.82 25.62 -10.13
N ALA A 35 22.61 25.23 -10.54
CA ALA A 35 22.37 24.03 -11.33
C ALA A 35 23.28 24.05 -12.56
N GLY A 36 24.24 23.15 -12.62
CA GLY A 36 25.00 22.90 -13.83
C GLY A 36 24.03 22.49 -14.94
N ASN A 37 24.15 23.15 -16.09
CA ASN A 37 23.48 22.80 -17.33
C ASN A 37 23.95 21.41 -17.80
N GLY A 38 23.41 20.37 -17.19
CA GLY A 38 23.53 19.02 -17.67
C GLY A 38 22.58 18.83 -18.85
N ASN A 39 23.09 18.95 -20.07
CA ASN A 39 22.53 18.27 -21.23
C ASN A 39 22.69 16.75 -21.03
N GLY A 40 22.04 16.20 -20.00
CA GLY A 40 21.95 14.78 -19.76
C GLY A 40 20.91 14.23 -20.70
N ALA A 41 21.32 13.75 -21.87
CA ALA A 41 20.51 12.80 -22.62
C ALA A 41 20.25 11.63 -21.67
N ALA A 42 19.06 11.60 -21.06
CA ALA A 42 18.64 10.50 -20.23
C ALA A 42 18.83 9.23 -21.08
N ALA A 43 19.78 8.39 -20.67
CA ALA A 43 20.07 7.15 -21.39
C ALA A 43 18.75 6.40 -21.53
N ARG A 44 18.24 6.31 -22.76
CA ARG A 44 16.99 5.60 -23.04
C ARG A 44 17.24 4.15 -22.68
N LEU A 45 16.58 3.68 -21.64
CA LEU A 45 16.60 2.26 -21.30
C LEU A 45 16.19 1.46 -22.54
N PRO A 46 16.88 0.35 -22.86
CA PRO A 46 16.48 -0.49 -23.96
C PRO A 46 15.04 -0.96 -23.74
N PRO A 47 14.25 -1.12 -24.81
CA PRO A 47 12.91 -1.64 -24.68
C PRO A 47 12.97 -3.00 -23.98
N PRO A 48 12.06 -3.27 -23.04
CA PRO A 48 12.06 -4.53 -22.33
C PRO A 48 11.86 -5.70 -23.30
N PRO A 49 12.51 -6.85 -23.05
CA PRO A 49 12.35 -8.06 -23.84
C PRO A 49 10.87 -8.42 -24.11
N PRO A 50 10.54 -8.94 -25.31
CA PRO A 50 9.22 -9.49 -25.58
C PRO A 50 8.82 -10.52 -24.51
N GLY A 51 7.62 -10.41 -23.97
CA GLY A 51 7.14 -11.31 -22.90
C GLY A 51 7.53 -10.91 -21.47
N MET A 52 8.32 -9.84 -21.27
CA MET A 52 8.54 -9.30 -19.93
C MET A 52 7.26 -8.72 -19.29
N PHE A 53 6.29 -8.33 -20.13
CA PHE A 53 4.98 -7.82 -19.71
C PHE A 53 3.84 -8.71 -20.20
N VAL A 54 3.98 -10.04 -20.10
CA VAL A 54 2.81 -10.91 -20.32
C VAL A 54 1.70 -10.43 -19.37
N PRO A 55 0.50 -10.07 -19.89
CA PRO A 55 -0.60 -9.68 -19.05
C PRO A 55 -0.82 -10.77 -18.02
N PRO A 56 -0.94 -10.41 -16.73
CA PRO A 56 -1.08 -11.40 -15.69
C PRO A 56 -2.26 -12.32 -16.04
N GLY A 57 -2.06 -13.65 -16.03
CA GLY A 57 -3.11 -14.59 -16.40
C GLY A 57 -4.38 -14.29 -15.60
N ARG A 58 -5.51 -14.09 -16.29
CA ARG A 58 -6.79 -13.71 -15.66
C ARG A 58 -7.77 -14.86 -15.67
N ALA A 59 -8.38 -15.11 -14.53
CA ALA A 59 -9.41 -16.11 -14.37
C ALA A 59 -10.40 -15.70 -13.28
N ILE A 60 -11.63 -16.20 -13.39
CA ILE A 60 -12.62 -16.17 -12.31
C ILE A 60 -12.78 -17.60 -11.81
N THR A 61 -12.37 -17.82 -10.57
CA THR A 61 -12.34 -19.13 -9.91
C THR A 61 -13.36 -19.16 -8.78
N HIS A 62 -14.12 -20.25 -8.68
CA HIS A 62 -15.00 -20.49 -7.54
C HIS A 62 -14.16 -20.87 -6.32
N VAL A 63 -14.42 -20.22 -5.18
CA VAL A 63 -13.67 -20.46 -3.93
C VAL A 63 -14.47 -21.35 -3.00
N LYS A 64 -15.69 -20.92 -2.63
CA LYS A 64 -16.58 -21.67 -1.73
C LYS A 64 -17.97 -21.03 -1.69
N GLY A 65 -19.03 -21.83 -1.63
CA GLY A 65 -20.40 -21.33 -1.48
C GLY A 65 -20.73 -20.37 -2.62
N ASP A 66 -21.03 -19.11 -2.29
CA ASP A 66 -21.29 -18.07 -3.29
C ASP A 66 -20.09 -17.14 -3.52
N VAL A 67 -18.91 -17.52 -3.01
CA VAL A 67 -17.67 -16.73 -3.10
C VAL A 67 -16.85 -17.19 -4.28
N TYR A 68 -16.51 -16.22 -5.13
CA TYR A 68 -15.62 -16.34 -6.27
C TYR A 68 -14.45 -15.36 -6.12
N ARG A 69 -13.40 -15.60 -6.91
CA ARG A 69 -12.22 -14.75 -6.96
C ARG A 69 -11.82 -14.54 -8.40
N ALA A 70 -11.71 -13.28 -8.81
CA ALA A 70 -11.05 -12.92 -10.06
C ALA A 70 -9.59 -12.61 -9.78
N ASN A 71 -8.69 -12.97 -10.69
CA ASN A 71 -7.27 -12.65 -10.54
C ASN A 71 -6.72 -11.90 -11.76
N ASN A 72 -5.70 -11.09 -11.50
CA ASN A 72 -4.81 -10.53 -12.51
C ASN A 72 -3.40 -10.93 -12.07
N GLY A 73 -2.99 -12.17 -12.40
CA GLY A 73 -1.79 -12.79 -11.86
C GLY A 73 -1.90 -12.99 -10.36
N GLY A 74 -1.00 -12.40 -9.58
CA GLY A 74 -0.96 -12.52 -8.12
C GLY A 74 -1.92 -11.59 -7.36
N TRP A 75 -2.64 -10.73 -8.07
CA TRP A 75 -3.61 -9.80 -7.48
C TRP A 75 -5.02 -10.34 -7.61
N TYR A 76 -5.87 -10.08 -6.62
CA TYR A 76 -7.18 -10.70 -6.51
C TYR A 76 -8.28 -9.68 -6.24
N VAL A 77 -9.45 -9.99 -6.79
CA VAL A 77 -10.70 -9.29 -6.56
C VAL A 77 -11.70 -10.31 -6.04
N GLY A 78 -12.32 -10.01 -4.91
CA GLY A 78 -13.38 -10.84 -4.34
C GLY A 78 -14.69 -10.61 -5.08
N ILE A 79 -15.44 -11.68 -5.34
CA ILE A 79 -16.77 -11.61 -5.92
C ILE A 79 -17.69 -12.43 -5.02
N LEU A 80 -18.77 -11.82 -4.55
CA LEU A 80 -19.84 -12.51 -3.86
C LEU A 80 -21.07 -12.53 -4.76
N ASP A 81 -21.57 -13.73 -5.03
CA ASP A 81 -22.82 -13.93 -5.74
C ASP A 81 -24.00 -13.90 -4.76
N THR A 82 -24.92 -12.96 -4.90
CA THR A 82 -26.12 -12.89 -4.06
C THR A 82 -27.38 -13.05 -4.92
N PRO A 83 -28.55 -13.31 -4.30
CA PRO A 83 -29.82 -13.32 -5.02
C PRO A 83 -30.17 -11.97 -5.67
N GLU A 84 -29.68 -10.87 -5.10
CA GLU A 84 -29.99 -9.51 -5.53
C GLU A 84 -29.02 -8.97 -6.59
N GLY A 85 -27.83 -9.59 -6.69
CA GLY A 85 -26.80 -9.22 -7.64
C GLY A 85 -25.40 -9.61 -7.19
N LEU A 86 -24.40 -9.05 -7.87
CA LEU A 86 -22.99 -9.31 -7.57
C LEU A 86 -22.42 -8.17 -6.70
N LEU A 87 -21.61 -8.55 -5.73
CA LEU A 87 -20.78 -7.64 -4.94
C LEU A 87 -19.31 -7.89 -5.28
N LEU A 88 -18.59 -6.80 -5.59
CA LEU A 88 -17.17 -6.82 -5.92
C LEU A 88 -16.37 -6.18 -4.78
N VAL A 89 -15.29 -6.86 -4.38
CA VAL A 89 -14.37 -6.42 -3.33
C VAL A 89 -12.99 -6.21 -3.93
N ASP A 90 -12.41 -5.04 -3.67
CA ASP A 90 -11.05 -4.63 -4.04
C ASP A 90 -10.84 -4.55 -5.56
N THR A 91 -11.20 -3.40 -6.17
CA THR A 91 -11.01 -3.21 -7.61
C THR A 91 -9.59 -2.81 -7.97
N LEU A 92 -9.03 -3.47 -8.99
CA LEU A 92 -7.60 -3.35 -9.29
C LEU A 92 -7.22 -2.17 -10.19
N SER A 93 -7.76 -2.14 -11.41
CA SER A 93 -7.45 -1.15 -12.43
C SER A 93 -8.53 -1.11 -13.50
N VAL A 94 -8.63 -0.01 -14.24
CA VAL A 94 -9.64 0.15 -15.31
C VAL A 94 -9.56 -0.97 -16.37
N PRO A 95 -8.38 -1.34 -16.92
CA PRO A 95 -8.30 -2.43 -17.91
C PRO A 95 -8.73 -3.79 -17.37
N PHE A 96 -8.53 -4.02 -16.07
CA PHE A 96 -8.99 -5.23 -15.41
C PHE A 96 -10.51 -5.20 -15.19
N ALA A 97 -11.06 -4.06 -14.74
CA ALA A 97 -12.49 -3.89 -14.54
C ALA A 97 -13.29 -4.04 -15.84
N THR A 98 -12.78 -3.52 -16.96
CA THR A 98 -13.40 -3.72 -18.28
C THR A 98 -13.50 -5.19 -18.64
N TRP A 99 -12.38 -5.92 -18.54
CA TRP A 99 -12.36 -7.37 -18.77
C TRP A 99 -13.29 -8.11 -17.80
N LEU A 100 -13.27 -7.73 -16.53
CA LEU A 100 -14.06 -8.38 -15.50
C LEU A 100 -15.55 -8.22 -15.78
N LYS A 101 -15.99 -7.04 -16.21
CA LYS A 101 -17.39 -6.79 -16.58
C LYS A 101 -17.87 -7.72 -17.68
N ASP A 102 -17.05 -7.93 -18.72
CA ASP A 102 -17.38 -8.84 -19.82
C ASP A 102 -17.44 -10.30 -19.34
N GLU A 103 -16.53 -10.71 -18.47
CA GLU A 103 -16.52 -12.07 -17.90
C GLU A 103 -17.68 -12.32 -16.93
N LEU A 104 -18.06 -11.32 -16.13
CA LEU A 104 -19.22 -11.42 -15.25
C LEU A 104 -20.52 -11.58 -16.04
N ALA A 105 -20.67 -10.87 -17.16
CA ALA A 105 -21.84 -11.02 -18.03
C ALA A 105 -21.97 -12.45 -18.60
N LYS A 106 -20.83 -13.12 -18.85
CA LYS A 106 -20.80 -14.51 -19.34
C LYS A 106 -21.06 -15.52 -18.23
N LYS A 107 -20.45 -15.33 -17.05
CA LYS A 107 -20.53 -16.30 -15.95
C LYS A 107 -21.80 -16.16 -15.12
N PHE A 108 -22.34 -14.95 -14.99
CA PHE A 108 -23.50 -14.62 -14.17
C PHE A 108 -24.56 -13.90 -15.02
N PRO A 109 -25.15 -14.59 -16.01
CA PRO A 109 -26.10 -13.96 -16.92
C PRO A 109 -27.31 -13.40 -16.16
N GLY A 110 -27.65 -12.14 -16.43
CA GLY A 110 -28.79 -11.46 -15.81
C GLY A 110 -28.57 -10.95 -14.38
N LYS A 111 -27.39 -11.17 -13.77
CA LYS A 111 -27.08 -10.63 -12.44
C LYS A 111 -26.37 -9.27 -12.55
N PRO A 112 -26.97 -8.17 -12.07
CA PRO A 112 -26.32 -6.87 -12.07
C PRO A 112 -25.24 -6.79 -10.98
N VAL A 113 -24.19 -6.01 -11.23
CA VAL A 113 -23.27 -5.58 -10.17
C VAL A 113 -23.95 -4.51 -9.33
N LYS A 114 -24.09 -4.74 -8.03
CA LYS A 114 -24.78 -3.84 -7.10
C LYS A 114 -23.82 -2.99 -6.28
N TYR A 115 -22.72 -3.58 -5.85
CA TYR A 115 -21.77 -2.94 -4.94
C TYR A 115 -20.34 -3.17 -5.41
N VAL A 116 -19.53 -2.13 -5.23
CA VAL A 116 -18.09 -2.11 -5.50
C VAL A 116 -17.45 -1.40 -4.32
N SER A 117 -16.46 -2.03 -3.68
CA SER A 117 -15.66 -1.41 -2.60
C SER A 117 -14.45 -0.66 -3.12
#